data_AF-V9IBM4-F1
#
_entry.id   AF-V9IBM4-F1
#
_cell.length_a   1.000
_cell.length_b   1.000
_cell.length_c   1.000
_cell.angle_alpha   90.00
_cell.angle_beta   90.00
_cell.angle_gamma   90.00
#
_symmetry.space_group_name_H-M   'P 1'
#
loop_
_entity.id
_entity.type
_entity.pdbx_description
1 polymer ?
#
loop_
_entity_poly.entity_id
_entity_poly.type
_entity_poly.pdbx_seq_one_letter_code
_entity_poly.pdbx_strand_id
1 'polypeptide(L)'
;MLSQRRITICAVIFGLFSGELVSCDKEQSRNAALNEPDFEIPEYILPCSRSDPKIDVCFQNTLNHLQPYLLKGIPELDLPPIEPLIIPELGMENGQGAVRVKALFSNITVIGAGNYSLTKSRVDVKTYRLDVHLAFPKIELQGRYEVVGNVLLFPIQSHGEFWALFGELVTFSFLRL
;
A
#
# COMPACT_ATOMS: atom_id res chain seq x y z
N MET A 1 -20.64 51.20 0.74
CA MET A 1 -21.78 51.96 1.30
C MET A 1 -22.71 50.93 1.95
N LEU A 2 -22.81 50.97 3.30
CA LEU A 2 -23.60 50.09 4.21
C LEU A 2 -23.22 48.59 4.23
N SER A 3 -23.05 47.86 5.33
CA SER A 3 -23.40 48.05 6.74
C SER A 3 -22.42 47.26 7.63
N GLN A 4 -21.86 47.89 8.66
CA GLN A 4 -20.96 47.30 9.64
C GLN A 4 -21.72 46.61 10.80
N ARG A 5 -21.05 45.61 11.40
CA ARG A 5 -21.18 45.08 12.78
C ARG A 5 -22.44 44.25 13.13
N ARG A 6 -22.28 42.92 13.12
CA ARG A 6 -23.10 42.02 13.95
C ARG A 6 -22.52 41.96 15.35
N ILE A 7 -23.22 42.58 16.28
CA ILE A 7 -23.00 42.49 17.72
C ILE A 7 -23.62 41.17 18.19
N THR A 8 -22.83 40.36 18.87
CA THR A 8 -23.24 39.18 19.64
C THR A 8 -24.32 39.55 20.64
N ILE A 9 -25.54 39.08 20.43
CA ILE A 9 -26.61 39.12 21.43
C ILE A 9 -26.90 37.67 21.81
N CYS A 10 -26.16 37.16 22.79
CA CYS A 10 -26.63 36.07 23.63
C CYS A 10 -27.80 36.62 24.44
N ALA A 11 -29.03 36.27 24.06
CA ALA A 11 -30.20 36.65 24.82
C ALA A 11 -30.19 35.89 26.16
N VAL A 12 -29.99 36.63 27.25
CA VAL A 12 -30.18 36.15 28.62
C VAL A 12 -31.64 36.34 28.97
N ILE A 13 -32.39 35.25 29.12
CA ILE A 13 -33.67 35.29 29.83
C ILE A 13 -33.47 34.55 31.16
N PHE A 14 -33.48 35.33 32.23
CA PHE A 14 -33.59 34.86 33.60
C PHE A 14 -34.99 34.24 33.79
N GLY A 15 -35.04 32.94 34.09
CA GLY A 15 -36.26 32.23 34.46
C GLY A 15 -35.91 31.10 35.41
N LEU A 16 -36.24 31.29 36.69
CA LEU A 16 -36.21 30.28 37.73
C LEU A 16 -37.18 29.15 37.36
N PHE A 17 -36.68 27.97 37.00
CA PHE A 17 -37.19 26.63 37.36
C PHE A 17 -36.34 25.55 36.68
N SER A 18 -35.97 24.52 37.46
CA SER A 18 -35.47 23.18 37.10
C SER A 18 -34.93 22.93 35.67
N GLY A 19 -33.67 22.47 35.62
CA GLY A 19 -32.86 22.41 34.41
C GLY A 19 -33.38 21.59 33.25
N GLU A 20 -33.06 22.10 32.06
CA GLU A 20 -33.05 21.37 30.79
C GLU A 20 -31.72 21.63 30.07
N LEU A 21 -31.28 20.60 29.36
CA LEU A 21 -30.01 20.47 28.67
C LEU A 21 -29.87 21.53 27.57
N VAL A 22 -28.87 22.41 27.68
CA VAL A 22 -28.35 23.11 26.51
C VAL A 22 -27.48 22.11 25.75
N SER A 23 -28.06 21.56 24.69
CA SER A 23 -27.33 20.86 23.64
C SER A 23 -26.41 21.88 22.97
N CYS A 24 -25.09 21.74 23.14
CA CYS A 24 -24.15 22.34 22.19
C CYS A 24 -24.37 21.65 20.85
N ASP A 25 -25.13 22.30 19.96
CA ASP A 25 -25.06 21.99 18.55
C ASP A 25 -23.59 22.04 18.14
N LYS A 26 -23.09 20.92 17.63
CA LYS A 26 -21.76 20.83 17.01
C LYS A 26 -21.64 21.98 16.03
N GLU A 27 -20.68 22.84 16.27
CA GLU A 27 -20.24 23.83 15.30
C GLU A 27 -19.78 23.07 14.06
N GLN A 28 -20.68 23.05 13.07
CA GLN A 28 -20.42 22.63 11.71
C GLN A 28 -19.35 23.58 11.16
N SER A 29 -18.08 23.20 11.30
CA SER A 29 -16.99 23.71 10.49
C SER A 29 -17.25 23.30 9.04
N ARG A 30 -18.12 24.06 8.36
CA ARG A 30 -18.20 24.12 6.91
C ARG A 30 -17.31 25.27 6.47
N ASN A 31 -16.33 24.88 5.65
CA ASN A 31 -15.57 25.71 4.72
C ASN A 31 -14.22 26.26 5.23
N ALA A 32 -13.29 25.36 5.46
CA ALA A 32 -11.95 25.52 4.90
C ALA A 32 -11.75 24.39 3.88
N ALA A 33 -12.37 24.53 2.71
CA ALA A 33 -12.04 23.66 1.57
C ALA A 33 -10.63 24.05 1.13
N LEU A 34 -9.66 23.20 1.44
CA LEU A 34 -8.48 23.11 0.58
C LEU A 34 -9.02 22.80 -0.80
N ASN A 35 -8.65 23.61 -1.80
CA ASN A 35 -8.93 23.32 -3.21
C ASN A 35 -8.07 22.12 -3.60
N GLU A 36 -8.41 20.94 -3.08
CA GLU A 36 -7.88 19.68 -3.57
C GLU A 36 -8.61 19.40 -4.89
N PRO A 37 -7.88 19.18 -5.99
CA PRO A 37 -8.51 18.83 -7.25
C PRO A 37 -9.34 17.56 -7.06
N ASP A 38 -10.53 17.54 -7.67
CA ASP A 38 -11.41 16.37 -7.65
C ASP A 38 -10.74 15.25 -8.44
N PHE A 39 -10.07 14.33 -7.73
CA PHE A 39 -9.49 13.14 -8.33
C PHE A 39 -10.60 12.11 -8.50
N GLU A 40 -10.98 11.85 -9.75
CA GLU A 40 -11.88 10.74 -10.06
C GLU A 40 -11.26 9.43 -9.56
N ILE A 41 -11.98 8.73 -8.68
CA ILE A 41 -11.52 7.46 -8.13
C ILE A 41 -11.65 6.41 -9.25
N PRO A 42 -10.54 5.76 -9.66
CA PRO A 42 -10.59 4.78 -10.72
C PRO A 42 -11.40 3.55 -10.29
N GLU A 43 -12.05 2.89 -11.25
CA GLU A 43 -12.91 1.72 -11.00
C GLU A 43 -12.21 0.58 -10.24
N TYR A 44 -10.90 0.43 -10.41
CA TYR A 44 -10.10 -0.60 -9.75
C TYR A 44 -9.81 -0.32 -8.26
N ILE A 45 -10.20 0.85 -7.73
CA ILE A 45 -10.08 1.18 -6.31
C ILE A 45 -11.47 1.23 -5.67
N LEU A 46 -11.68 0.37 -4.67
CA LEU A 46 -12.80 0.49 -3.73
C LEU A 46 -12.32 1.26 -2.49
N PRO A 47 -12.77 2.51 -2.27
CA PRO A 47 -12.32 3.31 -1.15
C PRO A 47 -12.89 2.80 0.19
N CYS A 48 -12.09 2.87 1.24
CA CYS A 48 -12.48 2.55 2.60
C CYS A 48 -12.57 3.79 3.48
N SER A 49 -13.64 3.91 4.27
CA SER A 49 -13.73 4.99 5.25
C SER A 49 -12.77 4.75 6.41
N ARG A 50 -12.00 5.79 6.77
CA ARG A 50 -11.11 5.77 7.94
C ARG A 50 -11.85 5.57 9.27
N SER A 51 -13.14 5.90 9.32
CA SER A 51 -13.98 5.72 10.50
C SER A 51 -14.73 4.39 10.53
N ASP A 52 -14.54 3.53 9.53
CA ASP A 52 -15.21 2.23 9.47
C ASP A 52 -14.66 1.30 10.56
N PRO A 53 -15.48 0.82 11.51
CA PRO A 53 -15.05 -0.15 12.50
C PRO A 53 -14.60 -1.50 11.89
N LYS A 54 -14.94 -1.77 10.62
CA LYS A 54 -14.55 -2.96 9.85
C LYS A 54 -13.58 -2.64 8.72
N ILE A 55 -12.73 -1.61 8.90
CA ILE A 55 -11.77 -1.18 7.88
C ILE A 55 -10.85 -2.30 7.36
N ASP A 56 -10.46 -3.26 8.20
CA ASP A 56 -9.67 -4.42 7.79
C ASP A 56 -10.39 -5.26 6.72
N VAL A 57 -11.70 -5.49 6.90
CA VAL A 57 -12.53 -6.23 5.93
C VAL A 57 -12.73 -5.42 4.66
N CYS A 58 -12.98 -4.11 4.80
CA CYS A 58 -13.08 -3.23 3.65
C CYS A 58 -11.80 -3.28 2.80
N PHE A 59 -10.64 -3.15 3.44
CA PHE A 59 -9.35 -3.14 2.76
C PHE A 59 -9.04 -4.49 2.10
N GLN A 60 -9.38 -5.60 2.75
CA GLN A 60 -9.29 -6.92 2.16
C GLN A 60 -10.14 -7.04 0.89
N ASN A 61 -11.38 -6.52 0.90
CA ASN A 61 -12.22 -6.50 -0.29
C ASN A 61 -11.63 -5.63 -1.39
N THR A 62 -11.04 -4.47 -1.06
CA THR A 62 -10.34 -3.62 -2.01
C THR A 62 -9.18 -4.36 -2.68
N LEU A 63 -8.36 -5.08 -1.92
CA LEU A 63 -7.24 -5.86 -2.48
C LEU A 63 -7.71 -6.99 -3.40
N ASN A 64 -8.81 -7.66 -3.03
CA ASN A 64 -9.40 -8.72 -3.88
C ASN A 64 -10.00 -8.14 -5.17
N HIS A 65 -10.67 -6.98 -5.09
CA HIS A 65 -11.20 -6.26 -6.24
C HIS A 65 -10.10 -5.76 -7.17
N LEU A 66 -8.96 -5.34 -6.61
CA LEU A 66 -7.81 -4.84 -7.34
C LEU A 66 -7.06 -5.96 -8.10
N GLN A 67 -7.07 -7.19 -7.59
CA GLN A 67 -6.34 -8.34 -8.15
C GLN A 67 -6.52 -8.52 -9.68
N PRO A 68 -7.73 -8.59 -10.26
CA PRO A 68 -7.91 -8.75 -11.71
C PRO A 68 -7.32 -7.61 -12.55
N TYR A 69 -7.19 -6.41 -11.98
CA TYR A 69 -6.53 -5.29 -12.64
C TYR A 69 -5.01 -5.44 -12.59
N LEU A 70 -4.44 -5.85 -11.45
CA LEU A 70 -3.00 -6.12 -11.33
C LEU A 70 -2.56 -7.24 -12.28
N LEU A 71 -3.38 -8.27 -12.47
CA LEU A 71 -3.11 -9.35 -13.43
C LEU A 71 -2.95 -8.84 -14.86
N LYS A 72 -3.65 -7.75 -15.24
CA LYS A 72 -3.58 -7.13 -16.57
C LYS A 72 -2.58 -5.98 -16.64
N GLY A 73 -2.13 -5.47 -15.49
CA GLY A 73 -1.46 -4.19 -15.39
C GLY A 73 -2.44 -3.02 -15.44
N ILE A 74 -1.94 -1.83 -15.12
CA ILE A 74 -2.70 -0.58 -15.17
C ILE A 74 -1.87 0.38 -16.05
N PRO A 75 -2.15 0.44 -17.37
CA PRO A 75 -1.34 1.21 -18.32
C PRO A 75 -1.30 2.70 -18.00
N GLU A 76 -2.38 3.29 -17.47
CA GLU A 76 -2.40 4.71 -17.09
C GLU A 76 -1.40 5.05 -15.97
N LEU A 77 -0.92 4.05 -15.23
CA LEU A 77 0.06 4.19 -14.15
C LEU A 77 1.44 3.62 -14.52
N ASP A 78 1.65 3.25 -15.79
CA ASP A 78 2.82 2.49 -16.25
C ASP A 78 3.05 1.21 -15.43
N LEU A 79 1.99 0.64 -14.88
CA LEU A 79 2.06 -0.56 -14.05
C LEU A 79 1.95 -1.80 -14.94
N PRO A 80 3.02 -2.61 -15.09
CA PRO A 80 2.96 -3.82 -15.90
C PRO A 80 2.08 -4.90 -15.26
N PRO A 81 1.66 -5.91 -16.03
CA PRO A 81 1.02 -7.11 -15.50
C PRO A 81 1.88 -7.79 -14.44
N ILE A 82 1.24 -8.34 -13.40
CA ILE A 82 1.93 -9.16 -12.38
C ILE A 82 2.02 -10.65 -12.76
N GLU A 83 1.42 -11.07 -13.88
CA GLU A 83 1.40 -12.46 -14.34
C GLU A 83 1.46 -12.55 -15.89
N PRO A 84 2.60 -12.96 -16.48
CA PRO A 84 3.91 -13.07 -15.84
C PRO A 84 4.47 -11.68 -15.53
N LEU A 85 5.10 -11.52 -14.35
CA LEU A 85 5.81 -10.29 -14.00
C LEU A 85 7.21 -10.31 -14.62
N ILE A 86 7.49 -9.34 -15.49
CA ILE A 86 8.81 -9.16 -16.12
C ILE A 86 9.58 -8.07 -15.38
N ILE A 87 10.72 -8.44 -14.79
CA ILE A 87 11.64 -7.49 -14.14
C ILE A 87 12.87 -7.38 -15.04
N PRO A 88 13.10 -6.22 -15.70
CA PRO A 88 14.21 -6.05 -16.63
C PRO A 88 15.56 -6.26 -15.97
N GLU A 89 15.73 -5.71 -14.76
CA GLU A 89 16.98 -5.73 -14.02
C GLU A 89 16.74 -5.67 -12.51
N LEU A 90 17.53 -6.42 -11.75
CA LEU A 90 17.58 -6.39 -10.29
C LEU A 90 19.04 -6.53 -9.83
N GLY A 91 19.57 -5.48 -9.22
CA GLY A 91 20.90 -5.48 -8.61
C GLY A 91 20.83 -5.79 -7.12
N MET A 92 21.74 -6.65 -6.65
CA MET A 92 21.96 -6.94 -5.23
C MET A 92 23.44 -6.81 -4.91
N GLU A 93 23.77 -6.12 -3.83
CA GLU A 93 25.15 -5.98 -3.37
C GLU A 93 25.21 -6.07 -1.85
N ASN A 94 26.14 -6.87 -1.32
CA ASN A 94 26.51 -6.81 0.09
C ASN A 94 27.92 -6.24 0.23
N GLY A 95 28.02 -5.07 0.90
CA GLY A 95 29.25 -4.27 0.90
C GLY A 95 30.31 -4.67 1.93
N GLN A 96 29.94 -5.30 3.05
CA GLN A 96 30.85 -5.55 4.17
C GLN A 96 30.84 -7.01 4.63
N GLY A 97 31.98 -7.46 5.16
CA GLY A 97 32.13 -8.76 5.80
C GLY A 97 32.92 -9.78 5.00
N ALA A 98 32.86 -11.03 5.45
CA ALA A 98 33.55 -12.17 4.86
C ALA A 98 33.05 -12.51 3.44
N VAL A 99 31.85 -12.09 3.06
CA VAL A 99 31.27 -12.32 1.73
C VAL A 99 30.97 -10.96 1.14
N ARG A 100 31.60 -10.63 0.00
CA ARG A 100 31.43 -9.35 -0.71
C ARG A 100 31.08 -9.65 -2.15
N VAL A 101 29.81 -9.54 -2.49
CA VAL A 101 29.26 -10.01 -3.76
C VAL A 101 28.34 -8.94 -4.34
N LYS A 102 28.48 -8.73 -5.64
CA LYS A 102 27.53 -8.02 -6.48
C LYS A 102 26.86 -9.05 -7.38
N ALA A 103 25.55 -9.08 -7.37
CA ALA A 103 24.73 -9.91 -8.23
C ALA A 103 23.83 -9.01 -9.06
N LEU A 104 23.86 -9.17 -10.38
CA LEU A 104 22.98 -8.53 -11.32
C LEU A 104 22.10 -9.60 -11.95
N PHE A 105 20.80 -9.48 -11.77
CA PHE A 105 19.81 -10.33 -12.41
C PHE A 105 19.15 -9.54 -13.54
N SER A 106 18.95 -10.16 -14.70
CA SER A 106 18.33 -9.51 -15.86
C SER A 106 17.32 -10.42 -16.56
N ASN A 107 16.36 -9.80 -17.23
CA ASN A 107 15.26 -10.49 -17.93
C ASN A 107 14.57 -11.53 -17.04
N ILE A 108 14.26 -11.14 -15.81
CA ILE A 108 13.62 -12.04 -14.84
C ILE A 108 12.16 -12.15 -15.22
N THR A 109 11.68 -13.38 -15.40
CA THR A 109 10.27 -13.72 -15.56
C THR A 109 9.81 -14.41 -14.29
N VAL A 110 8.79 -13.85 -13.63
CA VAL A 110 8.14 -14.42 -12.45
C VAL A 110 6.75 -14.91 -12.85
N ILE A 111 6.49 -16.18 -12.59
CA ILE A 111 5.22 -16.86 -12.89
C ILE A 111 4.60 -17.32 -11.57
N GLY A 112 3.29 -17.14 -11.42
CA GLY A 112 2.50 -17.48 -10.23
C GLY A 112 2.31 -16.34 -9.23
N ALA A 113 2.92 -15.16 -9.46
CA ALA A 113 2.80 -14.00 -8.57
C ALA A 113 1.37 -13.42 -8.56
N GLY A 114 0.60 -13.64 -9.63
CA GLY A 114 -0.81 -13.26 -9.70
C GLY A 114 -1.76 -14.18 -8.92
N ASN A 115 -1.34 -15.42 -8.65
CA ASN A 115 -2.15 -16.44 -7.98
C ASN A 115 -1.93 -16.42 -6.46
N TYR A 116 -2.11 -15.25 -5.84
CA TYR A 116 -2.02 -15.11 -4.40
C TYR A 116 -3.39 -15.24 -3.72
N SER A 117 -3.37 -15.63 -2.46
CA SER A 117 -4.52 -15.58 -1.56
C SER A 117 -4.22 -14.64 -0.40
N LEU A 118 -5.11 -13.68 -0.17
CA LEU A 118 -5.04 -12.76 0.96
C LEU A 118 -5.54 -13.46 2.23
N THR A 119 -4.62 -13.82 3.12
CA THR A 119 -4.94 -14.58 4.35
C THR A 119 -5.31 -13.66 5.52
N LYS A 120 -4.73 -12.47 5.56
CA LYS A 120 -5.00 -11.47 6.61
C LYS A 120 -4.66 -10.07 6.09
N SER A 121 -5.46 -9.08 6.49
CA SER A 121 -5.08 -7.68 6.41
C SER A 121 -5.42 -6.96 7.72
N ARG A 122 -4.63 -5.96 8.10
CA ARG A 122 -4.88 -5.12 9.27
C ARG A 122 -4.48 -3.68 8.95
N VAL A 123 -5.38 -2.75 9.22
CA VAL A 123 -5.20 -1.32 8.99
C VAL A 123 -5.28 -0.58 10.32
N ASP A 124 -4.16 -0.01 10.74
CA ASP A 124 -4.12 0.90 11.89
C ASP A 124 -4.05 2.34 11.39
N VAL A 125 -5.22 2.99 11.36
CA VAL A 125 -5.39 4.37 10.91
C VAL A 125 -4.65 5.37 11.81
N LYS A 126 -4.42 5.05 13.09
CA LYS A 126 -3.75 5.96 14.03
C LYS A 126 -2.24 5.97 13.82
N THR A 127 -1.66 4.81 13.51
CA THR A 127 -0.22 4.65 13.32
C THR A 127 0.20 4.64 11.86
N TYR A 128 -0.76 4.76 10.94
CA TYR A 128 -0.58 4.63 9.49
C TYR A 128 0.14 3.34 9.11
N ARG A 129 -0.19 2.26 9.81
CA ARG A 129 0.40 0.94 9.61
C ARG A 129 -0.59 0.03 8.90
N LEU A 130 -0.13 -0.60 7.83
CA LEU A 130 -0.83 -1.63 7.10
C LEU A 130 -0.04 -2.93 7.21
N ASP A 131 -0.67 -4.00 7.70
CA ASP A 131 -0.12 -5.35 7.68
C ASP A 131 -0.90 -6.20 6.67
N VAL A 132 -0.22 -6.87 5.73
CA VAL A 132 -0.83 -7.73 4.71
C VAL A 132 -0.11 -9.08 4.69
N HIS A 133 -0.90 -10.15 4.71
CA HIS A 133 -0.38 -11.52 4.64
C HIS A 133 -0.87 -12.18 3.36
N LEU A 134 0.05 -12.56 2.50
CA LEU A 134 -0.24 -13.22 1.23
C LEU A 134 0.31 -14.65 1.25
N ALA A 135 -0.43 -15.57 0.66
CA ALA A 135 0.03 -16.93 0.38
C ALA A 135 0.08 -17.16 -1.12
N PHE A 136 1.17 -17.73 -1.60
CA PHE A 136 1.38 -18.09 -3.01
C PHE A 136 1.60 -19.62 -3.08
N PRO A 137 0.75 -20.36 -3.82
CA PRO A 137 0.89 -21.81 -3.93
C PRO A 137 2.20 -22.22 -4.61
N LYS A 138 2.61 -21.48 -5.64
CA LYS A 138 3.79 -21.76 -6.46
C LYS A 138 4.29 -20.46 -7.08
N ILE A 139 5.57 -20.15 -6.94
CA ILE A 139 6.28 -19.11 -7.68
C ILE A 139 7.45 -19.72 -8.43
N GLU A 140 7.53 -19.42 -9.73
CA GLU A 140 8.62 -19.85 -10.59
C GLU A 140 9.34 -18.60 -11.12
N LEU A 141 10.67 -18.57 -10.99
CA LEU A 141 11.51 -17.50 -11.51
C LEU A 141 12.50 -18.08 -12.50
N GLN A 142 12.69 -17.38 -13.61
CA GLN A 142 13.74 -17.66 -14.56
C GLN A 142 14.35 -16.37 -15.08
N GLY A 143 15.62 -16.38 -15.45
CA GLY A 143 16.29 -15.21 -16.00
C GLY A 143 17.79 -15.44 -16.14
N ARG A 144 18.53 -14.35 -16.29
CA ARG A 144 19.99 -14.35 -16.32
C ARG A 144 20.55 -13.75 -15.06
N TYR A 145 21.72 -14.21 -14.66
CA TYR A 145 22.47 -13.65 -13.55
C TYR A 145 23.93 -13.42 -13.94
N GLU A 146 24.53 -12.42 -13.32
CA GLU A 146 25.97 -12.17 -13.27
C GLU A 146 26.35 -11.89 -11.81
N VAL A 147 27.31 -12.64 -11.30
CA VAL A 147 27.75 -12.58 -9.90
C VAL A 147 29.26 -12.38 -9.90
N VAL A 148 29.71 -11.32 -9.25
CA VAL A 148 31.13 -11.00 -9.09
C VAL A 148 31.39 -10.64 -7.65
N GLY A 149 32.48 -11.16 -7.06
CA GLY A 149 32.76 -10.88 -5.67
C GLY A 149 33.93 -11.65 -5.09
N ASN A 150 33.98 -11.70 -3.76
CA ASN A 150 34.93 -12.46 -2.99
C ASN A 150 34.21 -13.17 -1.84
N VAL A 151 34.54 -14.45 -1.65
CA VAL A 151 34.23 -15.21 -0.43
C VAL A 151 35.54 -15.35 0.33
N LEU A 152 35.66 -14.65 1.45
CA LEU A 152 36.89 -14.43 2.20
C LEU A 152 37.99 -13.83 1.30
N LEU A 153 38.98 -14.65 0.96
CA LEU A 153 40.11 -14.32 0.09
C LEU A 153 39.94 -14.85 -1.33
N PHE A 154 38.89 -15.63 -1.59
CA PHE A 154 38.68 -16.29 -2.88
C PHE A 154 37.79 -15.43 -3.79
N PRO A 155 38.29 -14.97 -4.95
CA PRO A 155 37.47 -14.28 -5.91
C PRO A 155 36.47 -15.26 -6.55
N ILE A 156 35.25 -14.80 -6.76
CA ILE A 156 34.20 -15.51 -7.48
C ILE A 156 33.72 -14.67 -8.65
N GLN A 157 33.51 -15.32 -9.79
CA GLN A 157 32.86 -14.76 -10.95
C GLN A 157 32.03 -15.87 -11.59
N SER A 158 30.74 -15.62 -11.79
CA SER A 158 29.83 -16.56 -12.40
C SER A 158 28.76 -15.80 -13.17
N HIS A 159 28.36 -16.31 -14.32
CA HIS A 159 27.25 -15.78 -15.08
C HIS A 159 26.53 -16.91 -15.78
N GLY A 160 25.25 -16.72 -16.10
CA GLY A 160 24.46 -17.71 -16.81
C GLY A 160 22.97 -17.49 -16.65
N GLU A 161 22.23 -18.55 -16.94
CA GLU A 161 20.79 -18.60 -16.69
C GLU A 161 20.52 -19.22 -15.33
N PHE A 162 19.45 -18.75 -14.68
CA PHE A 162 18.94 -19.36 -13.47
C PHE A 162 17.47 -19.73 -13.66
N TRP A 163 17.08 -20.76 -12.94
CA TRP A 163 15.69 -21.17 -12.75
C TRP A 163 15.51 -21.52 -11.28
N ALA A 164 14.43 -21.05 -10.67
CA ALA A 164 14.10 -21.30 -9.28
C ALA A 164 12.60 -21.53 -9.11
N LEU A 165 12.26 -22.46 -8.23
CA LEU A 165 10.89 -22.82 -7.91
C LEU A 165 10.68 -22.78 -6.41
N PHE A 166 9.63 -22.07 -5.99
CA PHE A 166 9.22 -21.95 -4.61
C PHE A 166 7.77 -22.42 -4.47
N GLY A 167 7.54 -23.41 -3.62
CA GLY A 167 6.20 -23.87 -3.25
C GLY A 167 5.76 -23.29 -1.91
N GLU A 168 4.46 -23.10 -1.73
CA GLU A 168 3.82 -22.78 -0.44
C GLU A 168 4.44 -21.57 0.27
N LEU A 169 4.66 -20.48 -0.47
CA LEU A 169 5.23 -19.26 0.10
C LEU A 169 4.17 -18.48 0.89
N VAL A 170 4.52 -18.09 2.11
CA VAL A 170 3.73 -17.16 2.93
C VAL A 170 4.56 -15.92 3.19
N THR A 171 4.05 -14.76 2.78
CA THR A 171 4.73 -13.48 2.94
C THR A 171 3.97 -12.58 3.91
N PHE A 172 4.72 -11.92 4.77
CA PHE A 172 4.21 -10.94 5.74
C PHE A 172 4.80 -9.58 5.37
N SER A 173 3.98 -8.69 4.83
CA SER A 173 4.38 -7.32 4.52
C SER A 173 3.77 -6.36 5.53
N PHE A 174 4.59 -5.41 5.99
CA PHE A 174 4.14 -4.29 6.79
C PHE A 174 4.56 -3.02 6.08
N LEU A 175 3.61 -2.13 5.85
CA LEU A 175 3.83 -0.81 5.29
C LEU A 175 3.50 0.21 6.37
N ARG A 176 4.44 1.12 6.61
CA ARG A 176 4.19 2.31 7.41
C ARG A 176 4.25 3.51 6.48
N LEU A 177 3.10 4.16 6.31
CA LEU A 177 2.96 5.40 5.55
C LEU A 177 3.42 6.60 6.38
#